data_AF-A0A976E459-F1
#
_entry.id   AF-A0A976E459-F1
#
_cell.length_a   1.000
_cell.length_b   1.000
_cell.length_c   1.000
_cell.angle_alpha   90.00
_cell.angle_beta   90.00
_cell.angle_gamma   90.00
#
_symmetry.space_group_name_H-M   'P 1'
#
loop_
_entity.id
_entity.type
_entity.pdbx_description
1 polymer ?
#
loop_
_entity_poly.entity_id
_entity_poly.type
_entity_poly.pdbx_seq_one_letter_code
_entity_poly.pdbx_strand_id
1 'polypeptide(L)'
;LMPLDSFVPAPITRMQVVGDPEREVPIFARMQAVADSAEGAPVGMQSLERFAFYEAAKLSFAIIRTADSGPYGCFILKKGVIDLPPL
;
A
#
# COMPACT_ATOMS: atom_id res chain seq x y z
N LEU A 1 -14.61 4.03 -5.41
CA LEU A 1 -13.86 5.28 -5.73
C LEU A 1 -12.47 4.96 -6.31
N MET A 2 -11.67 4.12 -5.66
CA MET A 2 -10.38 3.64 -6.20
C MET A 2 -10.23 2.15 -5.92
N PRO A 3 -10.38 1.25 -6.92
CA PRO A 3 -10.07 -0.17 -6.75
C PRO A 3 -8.56 -0.38 -6.71
N LEU A 4 -8.10 -1.39 -5.95
CA LEU A 4 -6.72 -1.87 -5.98
C LEU A 4 -6.50 -2.81 -7.17
N ASP A 5 -5.26 -2.86 -7.65
CA ASP A 5 -4.89 -3.66 -8.82
C ASP A 5 -4.89 -5.16 -8.51
N SER A 6 -5.90 -5.87 -9.03
CA SER A 6 -6.05 -7.32 -8.91
C SER A 6 -5.15 -8.14 -9.85
N PHE A 7 -4.46 -7.50 -10.79
CA PHE A 7 -3.51 -8.17 -11.69
C PHE A 7 -2.13 -8.36 -11.07
N VAL A 8 -1.88 -7.81 -9.88
CA VAL A 8 -0.64 -8.00 -9.13
C VAL A 8 -0.93 -8.67 -7.79
N PRO A 9 0.00 -9.52 -7.29
CA PRO A 9 -0.21 -10.21 -6.02
C PRO A 9 -0.24 -9.25 -4.82
N ALA A 10 0.46 -8.12 -4.89
CA ALA A 10 0.54 -7.14 -3.81
C ALA A 10 0.38 -5.71 -4.34
N PRO A 11 -0.86 -5.19 -4.46
CA PRO A 11 -1.10 -3.82 -4.94
C PRO A 11 -0.75 -2.75 -3.90
N ILE A 12 -0.45 -3.13 -2.65
CA ILE A 12 -0.01 -2.22 -1.59
C ILE A 12 1.47 -2.46 -1.31
N THR A 13 2.23 -1.39 -1.23
CA THR A 13 3.64 -1.43 -0.82
C THR A 13 3.84 -0.61 0.44
N ARG A 14 4.49 -1.18 1.45
CA ARG A 14 4.94 -0.52 2.68
C ARG A 14 6.46 -0.40 2.73
N MET A 15 6.96 0.43 3.64
CA MET A 15 8.38 0.48 3.96
C MET A 15 8.74 -0.59 5.01
N GLN A 16 9.94 -1.17 4.90
CA GLN A 16 10.53 -2.01 5.94
C GLN A 16 11.01 -1.17 7.13
N VAL A 17 11.04 -1.77 8.32
CA VAL A 17 11.69 -1.13 9.47
C VAL A 17 13.21 -1.18 9.27
N VAL A 18 13.86 -0.03 9.39
CA VAL A 18 15.32 0.07 9.18
C VAL A 18 16.05 -0.78 10.22
N GLY A 19 16.89 -1.69 9.74
CA GLY A 19 17.65 -2.62 10.58
C GLY A 19 16.88 -3.86 11.04
N ASP A 20 15.58 -3.96 10.73
CA ASP A 20 14.75 -5.10 11.10
C ASP A 20 13.59 -5.30 10.08
N PRO A 21 13.87 -5.86 8.88
CA PRO A 21 12.90 -5.93 7.79
C PRO A 21 11.62 -6.72 8.09
N GLU A 22 11.72 -7.70 8.98
CA GLU A 22 10.63 -8.59 9.41
C GLU A 22 9.78 -7.99 10.54
N ARG A 23 10.21 -6.85 11.10
CA ARG A 23 9.48 -6.20 12.17
C ARG A 23 8.16 -5.65 11.67
N GLU A 24 7.10 -6.10 12.33
CA GLU A 24 5.76 -5.58 12.18
C GLU A 24 5.52 -4.41 13.17
N VAL A 25 4.81 -3.38 12.71
CA VAL A 25 4.35 -2.26 13.53
C VAL A 25 2.83 -2.12 13.43
N PRO A 26 2.13 -1.58 14.44
CA PRO A 26 0.67 -1.57 14.47
C PRO A 26 -0.01 -0.94 13.25
N ILE A 27 0.65 0.03 12.59
CA ILE A 27 0.11 0.68 11.41
C ILE A 27 -0.01 -0.26 10.20
N PHE A 28 0.84 -1.29 10.10
CA PHE A 28 0.77 -2.27 9.01
C PHE A 28 -0.50 -3.10 9.09
N ALA A 29 -0.80 -3.65 10.28
CA ALA A 29 -2.04 -4.38 10.53
C ALA A 29 -3.29 -3.51 10.33
N ARG A 30 -3.22 -2.22 10.73
CA ARG A 30 -4.32 -1.27 10.51
C ARG A 30 -4.57 -1.02 9.03
N MET A 31 -3.51 -0.82 8.25
CA MET A 31 -3.63 -0.65 6.80
C MET A 31 -4.17 -1.91 6.12
N GLN A 32 -3.71 -3.09 6.54
CA GLN A 32 -4.21 -4.37 6.03
C GLN A 32 -5.72 -4.52 6.26
N ALA A 33 -6.20 -4.26 7.48
CA ALA A 33 -7.62 -4.33 7.81
C ALA A 33 -8.48 -3.36 6.99
N VAL A 34 -7.96 -2.16 6.71
CA VAL A 34 -8.65 -1.18 5.85
C VAL A 34 -8.70 -1.66 4.41
N ALA A 35 -7.58 -2.19 3.88
CA ALA A 35 -7.52 -2.71 2.52
C ALA A 35 -8.46 -3.91 2.32
N ASP A 36 -8.43 -4.88 3.23
CA ASP A 36 -9.26 -6.08 3.15
C ASP A 36 -10.75 -5.73 3.21
N SER A 37 -11.12 -4.79 4.07
CA SER A 37 -12.49 -4.30 4.18
C SER A 37 -12.94 -3.55 2.92
N ALA A 38 -12.06 -2.74 2.33
CA ALA A 38 -12.38 -1.95 1.14
C ALA A 38 -12.54 -2.82 -0.12
N GLU A 39 -11.75 -3.88 -0.27
CA GLU A 39 -11.82 -4.82 -1.39
C GLU A 39 -12.78 -5.99 -1.13
N GLY A 40 -13.18 -6.23 0.13
CA GLY A 40 -14.03 -7.35 0.52
C GLY A 40 -13.32 -8.72 0.45
N ALA A 41 -11.99 -8.72 0.36
CA ALA A 41 -11.15 -9.91 0.25
C ALA A 41 -9.72 -9.61 0.77
N PRO A 42 -8.92 -10.63 1.15
CA PRO A 42 -7.53 -10.41 1.54
C PRO A 42 -6.70 -9.76 0.41
N VAL A 43 -6.05 -8.65 0.73
CA VAL A 43 -5.21 -7.88 -0.20
C VAL A 43 -3.74 -8.12 0.10
N GLY A 44 -2.93 -8.43 -0.91
CA GLY A 44 -1.49 -8.58 -0.72
C GLY A 44 -0.80 -7.25 -0.42
N MET A 45 0.13 -7.28 0.53
CA MET A 45 0.99 -6.15 0.88
C MET A 45 2.46 -6.59 0.82
N GLN A 46 3.26 -5.90 0.01
CA GLN A 46 4.70 -6.14 -0.08
C GLN A 46 5.47 -5.06 0.68
N SER A 47 6.73 -5.35 1.00
CA SER A 47 7.62 -4.41 1.68
C SER A 47 8.84 -4.07 0.83
N LEU A 48 9.28 -2.82 0.90
CA LEU A 48 10.51 -2.35 0.27
C LEU A 48 11.48 -1.79 1.32
N GLU A 49 12.77 -1.93 1.04
CA GLU A 49 13.82 -1.19 1.73
C GLU A 49 13.55 0.32 1.61
N ARG A 50 13.97 1.11 2.62
CA ARG A 50 13.65 2.53 2.75
C ARG A 50 13.97 3.36 1.50
N PHE A 51 15.14 3.22 0.89
CA PHE A 51 15.51 3.99 -0.29
C PHE A 51 14.80 3.46 -1.54
N ALA A 52 14.62 2.15 -1.67
CA ALA A 52 13.80 1.57 -2.72
C ALA A 52 12.35 2.08 -2.67
N PHE A 53 11.78 2.24 -1.48
CA PHE A 53 10.47 2.83 -1.26
C PHE A 53 10.44 4.30 -1.71
N TYR A 54 11.47 5.10 -1.41
CA TYR A 54 11.55 6.48 -1.88
C TYR A 54 11.65 6.59 -3.40
N GLU A 55 12.42 5.73 -4.05
CA GLU A 55 12.48 5.69 -5.52
C GLU A 55 11.11 5.31 -6.12
N ALA A 56 10.43 4.32 -5.56
CA ALA A 56 9.07 3.96 -5.99
C ALA A 56 8.05 5.10 -5.75
N ALA A 57 8.15 5.80 -4.61
CA ALA A 57 7.27 6.91 -4.27
C ALA A 57 7.40 8.10 -5.24
N LYS A 58 8.62 8.40 -5.69
CA LYS A 58 8.88 9.46 -6.70
C LYS A 58 8.22 9.17 -8.06
N LEU A 59 8.00 7.89 -8.38
CA LEU A 59 7.33 7.45 -9.61
C LEU A 59 5.80 7.39 -9.47
N SER A 60 5.27 7.66 -8.28
CA SER A 60 3.83 7.62 -8.04
C SER A 60 3.13 8.82 -8.69
N PHE A 61 1.90 8.60 -9.15
CA PHE A 61 1.10 9.65 -9.80
C PHE A 61 0.85 10.85 -8.87
N ALA A 62 0.63 10.59 -7.58
CA ALA A 62 0.40 11.62 -6.57
C ALA A 62 0.91 11.15 -5.21
N ILE A 63 1.29 12.12 -4.36
CA ILE A 63 1.62 11.91 -2.95
C ILE A 63 0.57 12.62 -2.11
N ILE A 64 -0.15 11.86 -1.29
CA ILE A 64 -1.12 12.40 -0.33
C ILE A 64 -0.42 12.54 1.01
N ARG A 65 -0.14 13.79 1.40
CA ARG A 65 0.41 14.08 2.73
C ARG A 65 -0.70 14.06 3.77
N THR A 66 -0.57 13.19 4.77
CA THR A 66 -1.49 13.11 5.90
C THR A 66 -0.91 13.80 7.14
N ALA A 67 -1.73 13.95 8.18
CA ALA A 67 -1.29 14.41 9.51
C ALA A 67 -0.87 13.25 10.42
N ASP A 68 -0.61 12.06 9.85
CA ASP A 68 -0.13 10.91 10.63
C ASP A 68 1.28 11.22 11.18
N SER A 69 1.44 11.03 12.48
CA SER A 69 2.69 11.28 13.21
C SER A 69 3.52 10.00 13.43
N GLY A 70 2.97 8.82 13.11
CA GLY A 70 3.62 7.54 13.32
C GLY A 70 4.71 7.22 12.29
N PRO A 71 5.82 6.57 12.70
CA PRO A 71 6.83 6.11 11.75
C PRO A 71 6.29 4.96 10.90
N TYR A 72 6.81 4.82 9.68
CA TYR A 72 6.46 3.75 8.74
C TYR A 72 4.97 3.73 8.29
N GLY A 73 4.21 4.80 8.54
CA GLY A 73 2.81 4.95 8.07
C GLY A 73 2.66 5.34 6.59
N CYS A 74 3.71 5.22 5.79
CA CYS A 74 3.65 5.52 4.36
C CYS A 74 3.39 4.25 3.55
N PHE A 75 2.42 4.33 2.64
CA PHE A 75 2.04 3.24 1.75
C PHE A 75 1.93 3.75 0.30
N ILE A 76 2.28 2.91 -0.65
CA ILE A 76 2.04 3.13 -2.09
C ILE A 76 0.91 2.21 -2.51
N LEU A 77 -0.10 2.77 -3.18
CA LEU A 77 -1.27 2.04 -3.66
C LEU A 77 -1.26 1.96 -5.18
N LYS A 78 -1.39 0.76 -5.73
CA LYS A 78 -1.54 0.56 -7.17
C LYS A 78 -3.02 0.50 -7.53
N LYS A 79 -3.48 1.48 -8.33
CA LYS A 79 -4.86 1.55 -8.82
C LYS A 79 -5.13 0.42 -9.81
N GLY A 80 -6.23 -0.30 -9.61
CA GLY A 80 -6.75 -1.30 -10.53
C GLY A 80 -7.77 -0.76 -11.52
N VAL A 81 -8.62 -1.66 -12.01
CA VAL A 81 -9.70 -1.37 -12.96
C VAL A 81 -11.05 -1.58 -12.30
N ILE A 82 -12.09 -0.93 -12.82
CA ILE A 82 -13.47 -1.21 -12.46
C ILE A 82 -14.05 -2.07 -13.57
N ASP A 83 -14.60 -3.22 -13.21
CA ASP A 83 -15.39 -4.01 -14.14
C ASP A 83 -16.72 -3.30 -14.40
N LEU A 84 -16.88 -2.76 -15.60
CA LEU A 84 -18.07 -2.06 -16.05
C LEU A 84 -18.77 -2.91 -17.10
N PRO A 85 -20.11 -2.85 -17.20
CA PRO A 85 -20.83 -3.56 -18.25
C PRO A 85 -20.28 -3.19 -19.64
N PRO A 86 -20.32 -4.13 -20.60
CA PRO A 86 -19.92 -3.85 -21.98
C PRO A 86 -20.67 -2.66 -22.54
N LEU A 87 -20.00 -1.89 -23.40
CA LEU A 87 -20.61 -0.81 -24.17
C LEU A 87 -21.65 -1.35 -25.17
#